data_AF-A0A3N9W943-F1
#
_entry.id   AF-A0A3N9W943-F1
#
_cell.length_a   1.000
_cell.length_b   1.000
_cell.length_c   1.000
_cell.angle_alpha   90.00
_cell.angle_beta   90.00
_cell.angle_gamma   90.00
#
_symmetry.space_group_name_H-M   'P 1'
#
loop_
_entity.id
_entity.type
_entity.pdbx_description
1 polymer ?
#
loop_
_entity_poly.entity_id
_entity_poly.type
_entity_poly.pdbx_seq_one_letter_code
_entity_poly.pdbx_strand_id
1 'polypeptide(L)'
;VVGGTVRSVLTEPVPATGPQPYALTADEMRAALWLDDNAADDDVVATNVHCRPVRTTPHCDARAFWVTGLGGHRTVVESWGYTDAVVAAHGVENLGYARQNFPDQALLALNDGVFSTPTRADLDRLRTEHGVRWLFADSRAGAVSAELAGLAQVRLVAGPVTVYELNRP
;
A
#
# COMPACT_ATOMS: atom_id res chain seq x y z
N VAL A 1 19.92 -32.53 -10.38
CA VAL A 1 20.31 -31.33 -11.15
C VAL A 1 19.53 -31.37 -12.46
N VAL A 2 18.42 -30.64 -12.55
CA VAL A 2 17.64 -30.53 -13.80
C VAL A 2 17.89 -29.13 -14.32
N GLY A 3 18.65 -29.06 -15.43
CA GLY A 3 18.98 -27.83 -16.11
C GLY A 3 17.76 -27.25 -16.80
N GLY A 4 17.25 -26.14 -16.28
CA GLY A 4 16.41 -25.21 -17.02
C GLY A 4 17.26 -24.03 -17.45
N THR A 5 17.78 -24.05 -18.67
CA THR A 5 18.46 -22.88 -19.26
C THR A 5 17.46 -21.74 -19.43
N VAL A 6 17.71 -20.61 -18.78
CA VAL A 6 17.02 -19.35 -19.04
C VAL A 6 17.41 -18.89 -20.45
N ARG A 7 16.51 -19.05 -21.41
CA ARG A 7 16.64 -18.44 -22.74
C ARG A 7 15.41 -17.60 -23.03
N SER A 8 15.38 -16.40 -22.44
CA SER A 8 14.47 -15.32 -22.85
C SER A 8 15.00 -13.99 -22.34
N VAL A 9 16.05 -13.46 -22.98
CA VAL A 9 16.51 -12.08 -22.75
C VAL A 9 16.44 -11.25 -24.05
N LEU A 10 16.04 -11.86 -25.17
CA LEU A 10 16.07 -11.22 -26.51
C LEU A 10 14.70 -11.12 -27.20
N THR A 11 13.65 -11.70 -26.64
CA THR A 11 12.28 -11.51 -27.15
C THR A 11 11.66 -10.32 -26.46
N GLU A 12 11.20 -9.34 -27.23
CA GLU A 12 10.34 -8.27 -26.72
C GLU A 12 9.22 -8.90 -25.86
N PRO A 13 8.87 -8.29 -24.71
CA PRO A 13 7.77 -8.78 -23.90
C PRO A 13 6.53 -8.92 -24.77
N VAL A 14 5.97 -10.12 -24.85
CA VAL A 14 4.71 -10.34 -25.57
C VAL A 14 3.66 -9.43 -24.92
N PRO A 15 2.99 -8.54 -25.68
CA PRO A 15 1.96 -7.69 -25.12
C PRO A 15 0.91 -8.56 -24.43
N ALA A 16 0.58 -8.23 -23.19
CA ALA A 16 -0.36 -9.02 -22.43
C ALA A 16 -1.76 -8.88 -23.05
N THR A 17 -2.28 -9.95 -23.64
CA THR A 17 -3.63 -9.99 -24.21
C THR A 17 -4.62 -10.50 -23.16
N GLY A 18 -5.36 -9.59 -22.52
CA GLY A 18 -6.40 -9.93 -21.53
C GLY A 18 -6.35 -9.05 -20.27
N PRO A 19 -7.35 -9.16 -19.37
CA PRO A 19 -7.37 -8.39 -18.13
C PRO A 19 -6.08 -8.60 -17.34
N GLN A 20 -5.47 -7.52 -16.91
CA GLN A 20 -4.29 -7.52 -16.05
C GLN A 20 -4.69 -7.11 -14.63
N PRO A 21 -5.31 -8.00 -13.83
CA PRO A 21 -5.87 -7.64 -12.53
C PRO A 21 -4.80 -7.25 -11.51
N TYR A 22 -3.52 -7.53 -11.80
CA TYR A 22 -2.38 -7.18 -10.96
C TYR A 22 -1.54 -6.03 -11.53
N ALA A 23 -1.90 -5.48 -12.70
CA ALA A 23 -1.15 -4.36 -13.26
C ALA A 23 -1.42 -3.08 -12.49
N LEU A 24 -0.34 -2.35 -12.26
CA LEU A 24 -0.40 -0.96 -11.80
C LEU A 24 -0.73 -0.06 -12.99
N THR A 25 -1.54 0.94 -12.72
CA THR A 25 -1.83 2.03 -13.65
C THR A 25 -0.68 3.03 -13.66
N ALA A 26 -0.59 3.80 -14.74
CA ALA A 26 0.38 4.89 -14.82
C ALA A 26 0.19 5.92 -13.70
N ASP A 27 -1.06 6.16 -13.26
CA ASP A 27 -1.37 7.09 -12.16
C ASP A 27 -0.93 6.56 -10.79
N GLU A 28 -1.15 5.27 -10.49
CA GLU A 28 -0.63 4.61 -9.28
C GLU A 28 0.91 4.71 -9.22
N MET A 29 1.58 4.38 -10.32
CA MET A 29 3.04 4.47 -10.43
C MET A 29 3.54 5.91 -10.26
N ARG A 30 2.87 6.87 -10.92
CA ARG A 30 3.23 8.30 -10.83
C ARG A 30 3.12 8.83 -9.42
N ALA A 31 2.09 8.42 -8.66
CA ALA A 31 1.94 8.84 -7.28
C ALA A 31 3.02 8.26 -6.37
N ALA A 32 3.39 6.99 -6.55
CA ALA A 32 4.43 6.36 -5.76
C ALA A 32 5.80 6.98 -6.06
N LEU A 33 6.16 7.14 -7.33
CA LEU A 33 7.40 7.81 -7.73
C LEU A 33 7.47 9.27 -7.27
N TRP A 34 6.34 9.97 -7.22
CA TRP A 34 6.30 11.31 -6.65
C TRP A 34 6.67 11.33 -5.16
N LEU A 35 6.30 10.30 -4.38
CA LEU A 35 6.74 10.20 -2.98
C LEU A 35 8.26 10.01 -2.89
N ASP A 36 8.84 9.16 -3.75
CA ASP A 36 10.29 8.96 -3.82
C ASP A 36 11.03 10.30 -4.02
N ASP A 37 10.51 11.14 -4.92
CA ASP A 37 11.09 12.44 -5.25
C ASP A 37 10.86 13.56 -4.19
N ASN A 38 9.86 13.43 -3.30
CA ASN A 38 9.36 14.55 -2.49
C ASN A 38 9.30 14.32 -0.97
N ALA A 39 9.33 13.07 -0.50
CA ALA A 39 9.38 12.74 0.92
C ALA A 39 10.84 12.64 1.40
N ALA A 40 11.08 12.91 2.69
CA ALA A 40 12.39 12.73 3.28
C ALA A 40 12.68 11.23 3.51
N ASP A 41 13.95 10.83 3.45
CA ASP A 41 14.39 9.41 3.53
C ASP A 41 13.85 8.63 4.74
N ASP A 42 13.54 9.30 5.85
CA ASP A 42 13.05 8.70 7.10
C ASP A 42 11.53 8.79 7.31
N ASP A 43 10.83 9.48 6.39
CA ASP A 43 9.39 9.64 6.44
C ASP A 43 8.66 8.28 6.33
N VAL A 44 7.52 8.18 7.00
CA VAL A 44 6.65 6.99 6.96
C VAL A 44 5.38 7.30 6.19
N VAL A 45 4.93 6.34 5.39
CA VAL A 45 3.70 6.40 4.60
C VAL A 45 2.63 5.52 5.25
N ALA A 46 1.43 6.06 5.49
CA ALA A 46 0.24 5.23 5.69
C ALA A 46 -0.45 5.03 4.34
N THR A 47 -1.00 3.84 4.08
CA THR A 47 -1.72 3.55 2.82
C THR A 47 -2.90 2.61 3.04
N ASN A 48 -3.95 2.74 2.22
CA ASN A 48 -5.07 1.79 2.17
C ASN A 48 -4.88 0.66 1.14
N VAL A 49 -3.73 0.66 0.44
CA VAL A 49 -3.37 -0.35 -0.56
C VAL A 49 -2.72 -1.55 0.12
N HIS A 50 -3.47 -2.63 0.24
CA HIS A 50 -3.00 -3.85 0.90
C HIS A 50 -2.92 -5.06 -0.02
N CYS A 51 -3.78 -5.07 -1.04
CA CYS A 51 -4.13 -6.28 -1.78
C CYS A 51 -3.65 -6.26 -3.22
N ARG A 52 -3.43 -7.46 -3.77
CA ARG A 52 -3.29 -7.69 -5.21
C ARG A 52 -4.37 -8.71 -5.65
N PRO A 53 -5.38 -8.34 -6.45
CA PRO A 53 -5.66 -7.04 -7.06
C PRO A 53 -5.89 -5.92 -6.04
N VAL A 54 -5.73 -4.66 -6.48
CA VAL A 54 -5.68 -3.45 -5.62
C VAL A 54 -6.82 -3.33 -4.59
N ARG A 55 -8.02 -3.83 -4.92
CA ARG A 55 -9.19 -3.71 -4.04
C ARG A 55 -8.97 -4.44 -2.72
N THR A 56 -8.97 -3.70 -1.63
CA THR A 56 -8.81 -4.24 -0.28
C THR A 56 -10.06 -4.99 0.15
N THR A 57 -9.88 -6.28 0.48
CA THR A 57 -10.95 -7.18 0.94
C THR A 57 -10.41 -8.11 2.04
N PRO A 58 -11.27 -8.66 2.92
CA PRO A 58 -10.83 -9.63 3.93
C PRO A 58 -10.12 -10.83 3.30
N HIS A 59 -9.00 -11.24 3.89
CA HIS A 59 -8.17 -12.38 3.43
C HIS A 59 -7.78 -12.29 1.95
N CYS A 60 -7.57 -11.08 1.42
CA CYS A 60 -7.02 -10.89 0.08
C CYS A 60 -5.57 -11.40 -0.01
N ASP A 61 -5.01 -11.44 -1.21
CA ASP A 61 -3.57 -11.61 -1.37
C ASP A 61 -2.84 -10.32 -0.95
N ALA A 62 -2.34 -10.30 0.28
CA ALA A 62 -1.73 -9.15 0.96
C ALA A 62 -0.23 -8.97 0.64
N ARG A 63 0.13 -9.20 -0.63
CA ARG A 63 1.52 -9.06 -1.14
C ARG A 63 1.68 -7.86 -2.07
N ALA A 64 0.80 -6.86 -2.00
CA ALA A 64 0.95 -5.62 -2.76
C ALA A 64 2.00 -4.75 -2.09
N PHE A 65 3.23 -4.72 -2.63
CA PHE A 65 4.40 -4.01 -2.04
C PHE A 65 4.79 -2.77 -2.84
N TRP A 66 3.97 -2.40 -3.81
CA TRP A 66 4.37 -1.46 -4.84
C TRP A 66 4.38 -0.01 -4.34
N VAL A 67 3.69 0.33 -3.24
CA VAL A 67 3.76 1.67 -2.66
C VAL A 67 5.14 1.87 -2.06
N THR A 68 5.62 0.95 -1.20
CA THR A 68 7.01 0.98 -0.70
C THR A 68 8.02 0.76 -1.83
N GLY A 69 7.75 -0.19 -2.74
CA GLY A 69 8.70 -0.62 -3.76
C GLY A 69 9.00 0.42 -4.83
N LEU A 70 8.01 1.24 -5.23
CA LEU A 70 8.21 2.36 -6.15
C LEU A 70 8.44 3.68 -5.42
N GLY A 71 7.88 3.83 -4.22
CA GLY A 71 7.97 5.07 -3.46
C GLY A 71 9.20 5.21 -2.58
N GLY A 72 9.99 4.15 -2.38
CA GLY A 72 11.24 4.23 -1.62
C GLY A 72 11.09 4.37 -0.10
N HIS A 73 9.87 4.58 0.40
CA HIS A 73 9.59 4.86 1.81
C HIS A 73 8.89 3.71 2.51
N ARG A 74 9.22 3.51 3.79
CA ARG A 74 8.56 2.51 4.64
C ARG A 74 7.09 2.87 4.85
N THR A 75 6.24 1.84 4.91
CA THR A 75 4.81 1.97 5.20
C THR A 75 4.47 1.47 6.60
N VAL A 76 3.40 2.01 7.21
CA VAL A 76 2.88 1.52 8.50
C VAL A 76 2.30 0.12 8.34
N VAL A 77 1.43 -0.05 7.35
CA VAL A 77 0.76 -1.32 7.02
C VAL A 77 0.74 -1.47 5.50
N GLU A 78 1.53 -2.42 4.99
CA GLU A 78 1.53 -2.86 3.59
C GLU A 78 2.18 -4.25 3.55
N SER A 79 1.85 -5.06 2.55
CA SER A 79 2.68 -6.23 2.18
C SER A 79 3.03 -7.21 3.29
N TRP A 80 2.16 -7.33 4.29
CA TRP A 80 2.43 -8.17 5.44
C TRP A 80 2.50 -9.65 5.10
N GLY A 81 2.05 -10.05 3.90
CA GLY A 81 2.25 -11.38 3.34
C GLY A 81 3.71 -11.86 3.34
N TYR A 82 4.69 -10.97 3.45
CA TYR A 82 6.10 -11.32 3.54
C TYR A 82 6.67 -11.33 4.96
N THR A 83 5.91 -10.94 5.98
CA THR A 83 6.40 -10.88 7.37
C THR A 83 6.56 -12.27 7.96
N ASP A 84 7.55 -12.45 8.84
CA ASP A 84 7.84 -13.74 9.48
C ASP A 84 6.61 -14.32 10.18
N ALA A 85 5.86 -13.49 10.91
CA ALA A 85 4.66 -13.91 11.63
C ALA A 85 3.58 -14.47 10.68
N VAL A 86 3.40 -13.84 9.52
CA VAL A 86 2.40 -14.22 8.51
C VAL A 86 2.82 -15.46 7.73
N VAL A 87 4.10 -15.58 7.40
CA VAL A 87 4.66 -16.78 6.78
C VAL A 87 4.56 -17.97 7.74
N ALA A 88 4.86 -17.78 9.03
CA ALA A 88 4.71 -18.80 10.06
C ALA A 88 3.25 -19.26 10.25
N ALA A 89 2.28 -18.35 10.01
CA ALA A 89 0.86 -18.66 10.07
C ALA A 89 0.34 -19.43 8.83
N HIS A 90 1.18 -19.85 7.89
CA HIS A 90 0.73 -20.62 6.72
C HIS A 90 -0.10 -21.86 7.12
N GLY A 91 -1.31 -21.99 6.55
CA GLY A 91 -2.21 -23.11 6.82
C GLY A 91 -3.13 -22.92 8.03
N VAL A 92 -2.90 -21.90 8.87
CA VAL A 92 -3.86 -21.51 9.91
C VAL A 92 -5.18 -21.12 9.26
N GLU A 93 -6.30 -21.63 9.80
CA GLU A 93 -7.66 -21.42 9.27
C GLU A 93 -7.84 -21.85 7.80
N ASN A 94 -7.00 -22.78 7.30
CA ASN A 94 -6.94 -23.19 5.89
C ASN A 94 -6.60 -22.04 4.93
N LEU A 95 -5.91 -21.00 5.41
CA LEU A 95 -5.47 -19.87 4.60
C LEU A 95 -3.99 -20.01 4.22
N GLY A 96 -3.68 -19.75 2.95
CA GLY A 96 -2.30 -19.55 2.49
C GLY A 96 -1.70 -18.31 3.15
N TYR A 97 -0.36 -18.23 3.26
CA TYR A 97 0.29 -17.15 4.02
C TYR A 97 -0.07 -15.77 3.45
N ALA A 98 -0.17 -15.66 2.13
CA ALA A 98 -0.56 -14.43 1.44
C ALA A 98 -1.97 -13.94 1.82
N ARG A 99 -2.82 -14.79 2.39
CA ARG A 99 -4.20 -14.49 2.78
C ARG A 99 -4.41 -14.40 4.30
N GLN A 100 -3.34 -14.55 5.07
CA GLN A 100 -3.40 -14.38 6.52
C GLN A 100 -3.63 -12.91 6.87
N ASN A 101 -4.22 -12.69 8.04
CA ASN A 101 -4.46 -11.36 8.56
C ASN A 101 -3.15 -10.66 8.95
N PHE A 102 -3.15 -9.34 8.91
CA PHE A 102 -2.08 -8.56 9.53
C PHE A 102 -2.03 -8.87 11.03
N PRO A 103 -0.87 -9.16 11.65
CA PRO A 103 -0.83 -9.60 13.05
C PRO A 103 -1.41 -8.58 14.05
N ASP A 104 -1.23 -7.28 13.80
CA ASP A 104 -1.74 -6.21 14.67
C ASP A 104 -3.03 -5.61 14.11
N GLN A 105 -4.16 -6.21 14.47
CA GLN A 105 -5.47 -5.77 14.01
C GLN A 105 -5.85 -4.36 14.49
N ALA A 106 -5.31 -3.89 15.62
CA ALA A 106 -5.58 -2.55 16.11
C ALA A 106 -4.87 -1.49 15.26
N LEU A 107 -3.62 -1.76 14.87
CA LEU A 107 -2.87 -0.89 13.97
C LEU A 107 -3.47 -0.89 12.55
N LEU A 108 -3.92 -2.03 12.03
CA LEU A 108 -4.64 -2.07 10.75
C LEU A 108 -5.92 -1.22 10.80
N ALA A 109 -6.71 -1.35 11.87
CA ALA A 109 -7.92 -0.54 12.03
C ALA A 109 -7.63 0.96 12.14
N LEU A 110 -6.56 1.35 12.84
CA LEU A 110 -6.10 2.75 12.88
C LEU A 110 -5.70 3.25 11.50
N ASN A 111 -4.86 2.50 10.78
CA ASN A 111 -4.41 2.84 9.43
C ASN A 111 -5.59 2.96 8.45
N ASP A 112 -6.49 1.99 8.40
CA ASP A 112 -7.60 1.99 7.44
C ASP A 112 -8.68 3.03 7.82
N GLY A 113 -8.84 3.29 9.12
CA GLY A 113 -9.76 4.29 9.66
C GLY A 113 -9.45 5.70 9.15
N VAL A 114 -8.17 6.08 9.04
CA VAL A 114 -7.82 7.43 8.57
C VAL A 114 -8.15 7.69 7.10
N PHE A 115 -8.36 6.65 6.28
CA PHE A 115 -8.80 6.83 4.89
C PHE A 115 -10.33 6.91 4.79
N SER A 116 -11.05 6.16 5.62
CA SER A 116 -12.49 5.98 5.49
C SER A 116 -13.33 6.90 6.39
N THR A 117 -12.88 7.19 7.61
CA THR A 117 -13.56 8.07 8.57
C THR A 117 -12.50 8.84 9.37
N PRO A 118 -11.78 9.77 8.72
CA PRO A 118 -10.64 10.43 9.32
C PRO A 118 -11.03 11.31 10.49
N THR A 119 -10.26 11.19 11.57
CA THR A 119 -10.31 12.13 12.68
C THR A 119 -8.96 12.80 12.86
N ARG A 120 -8.96 14.03 13.38
CA ARG A 120 -7.72 14.74 13.75
C ARG A 120 -6.88 13.91 14.74
N ALA A 121 -7.54 13.27 15.70
CA ALA A 121 -6.90 12.45 16.71
C ALA A 121 -6.19 11.22 16.11
N ASP A 122 -6.81 10.50 15.18
CA ASP A 122 -6.18 9.31 14.58
C ASP A 122 -5.02 9.68 13.65
N LEU A 123 -5.13 10.78 12.92
CA LEU A 123 -4.02 11.34 12.14
C LEU A 123 -2.87 11.78 13.04
N ASP A 124 -3.16 12.46 14.15
CA ASP A 124 -2.16 12.85 15.13
C ASP A 124 -1.48 11.63 15.74
N ARG A 125 -2.23 10.56 16.07
CA ARG A 125 -1.67 9.30 16.57
C ARG A 125 -0.75 8.63 15.57
N LEU A 126 -1.17 8.49 14.30
CA LEU A 126 -0.31 7.97 13.23
C LEU A 126 0.99 8.77 13.11
N ARG A 127 0.89 10.11 13.18
CA ARG A 127 2.07 10.99 13.12
C ARG A 127 3.00 10.79 14.32
N THR A 128 2.46 10.80 15.54
CA THR A 128 3.29 10.83 16.76
C THR A 128 3.76 9.46 17.22
N GLU A 129 2.95 8.42 17.04
CA GLU A 129 3.25 7.05 17.51
C GLU A 129 3.93 6.22 16.43
N HIS A 130 3.64 6.49 15.15
CA HIS A 130 4.15 5.70 14.01
C HIS A 130 5.01 6.50 13.04
N GLY A 131 5.25 7.79 13.29
CA GLY A 131 6.11 8.63 12.45
C GLY A 131 5.53 8.96 11.08
N VAL A 132 4.22 8.77 10.88
CA VAL A 132 3.57 9.01 9.59
C VAL A 132 3.68 10.47 9.21
N ARG A 133 4.25 10.72 8.03
CA ARG A 133 4.27 12.03 7.39
C ARG A 133 3.31 12.10 6.21
N TRP A 134 3.14 10.98 5.51
CA TRP A 134 2.43 10.92 4.24
C TRP A 134 1.26 9.93 4.30
N LEU A 135 0.17 10.28 3.63
CA LEU A 135 -0.93 9.36 3.36
C LEU A 135 -0.99 9.11 1.85
N PHE A 136 -0.90 7.83 1.46
CA PHE A 136 -1.11 7.38 0.09
C PHE A 136 -2.50 6.75 -0.02
N ALA A 137 -3.48 7.51 -0.50
CA ALA A 137 -4.87 7.08 -0.56
C ALA A 137 -5.27 6.72 -1.99
N ASP A 138 -5.61 5.45 -2.23
CA ASP A 138 -6.13 4.99 -3.52
C ASP A 138 -7.62 4.60 -3.41
N SER A 139 -8.47 5.33 -4.14
CA SER A 139 -9.92 5.06 -4.20
C SER A 139 -10.29 3.72 -4.86
N ARG A 140 -9.36 3.08 -5.59
CA ARG A 140 -9.53 1.69 -6.08
C ARG A 140 -9.33 0.66 -4.97
N ALA A 141 -8.49 0.97 -3.98
CA ALA A 141 -8.21 0.08 -2.86
C ALA A 141 -9.35 0.07 -1.83
N GLY A 142 -10.00 1.21 -1.61
CA GLY A 142 -11.12 1.31 -0.67
C GLY A 142 -11.75 2.70 -0.66
N ALA A 143 -12.70 2.92 0.24
CA ALA A 143 -13.29 4.24 0.43
C ALA A 143 -12.22 5.24 0.90
N VAL A 144 -12.20 6.42 0.27
CA VAL A 144 -11.39 7.57 0.68
C VAL A 144 -12.35 8.73 0.97
N SER A 145 -12.37 9.18 2.21
CA SER A 145 -13.24 10.25 2.69
C SER A 145 -12.78 11.61 2.16
N ALA A 146 -13.73 12.43 1.71
CA ALA A 146 -13.46 13.77 1.21
C ALA A 146 -13.00 14.73 2.32
N GLU A 147 -13.40 14.45 3.57
CA GLU A 147 -13.02 15.19 4.77
C GLU A 147 -11.50 15.18 5.00
N LEU A 148 -10.78 14.17 4.48
CA LEU A 148 -9.33 14.09 4.61
C LEU A 148 -8.60 15.31 4.03
N ALA A 149 -9.14 15.93 2.97
CA ALA A 149 -8.58 17.14 2.37
C ALA A 149 -8.72 18.39 3.28
N GLY A 150 -9.59 18.35 4.30
CA GLY A 150 -9.70 19.39 5.33
C GLY A 150 -8.84 19.12 6.57
N LEU A 151 -8.20 17.95 6.65
CA LEU A 151 -7.42 17.50 7.80
C LEU A 151 -5.92 17.36 7.50
N ALA A 152 -5.58 17.13 6.23
CA ALA A 152 -4.21 16.99 5.73
C ALA A 152 -4.02 17.79 4.43
N GLN A 153 -2.78 18.20 4.13
CA GLN A 153 -2.50 18.97 2.93
C GLN A 153 -2.45 18.05 1.71
N VAL A 154 -3.28 18.31 0.70
CA VAL A 154 -3.17 17.61 -0.60
C VAL A 154 -1.90 18.07 -1.30
N ARG A 155 -1.03 17.12 -1.67
CA ARG A 155 0.23 17.40 -2.38
C ARG A 155 0.23 16.88 -3.81
N LEU A 156 -0.49 15.81 -4.07
CA LEU A 156 -0.66 15.24 -5.41
C LEU A 156 -2.05 14.63 -5.57
N VAL A 157 -2.63 14.80 -6.75
CA VAL A 157 -3.74 13.96 -7.24
C VAL A 157 -3.29 13.28 -8.53
N ALA A 158 -3.47 11.96 -8.59
CA ALA A 158 -3.13 11.12 -9.72
C ALA A 158 -4.21 10.10 -9.98
N GLY A 159 -5.13 10.44 -10.88
CA GLY A 159 -6.31 9.62 -11.17
C GLY A 159 -7.02 9.22 -9.88
N PRO A 160 -7.05 7.93 -9.51
CA PRO A 160 -7.70 7.44 -8.30
C PRO A 160 -6.89 7.66 -7.01
N VAL A 161 -5.63 8.07 -7.11
CA VAL A 161 -4.71 8.25 -5.98
C VAL A 161 -4.65 9.71 -5.55
N THR A 162 -4.70 9.97 -4.25
CA THR A 162 -4.35 11.27 -3.65
C THR A 162 -3.27 11.08 -2.61
N VAL A 163 -2.21 11.89 -2.69
CA VAL A 163 -1.13 11.93 -1.69
C VAL A 163 -1.34 13.15 -0.81
N TYR A 164 -1.39 12.90 0.50
CA TYR A 164 -1.54 13.92 1.52
C TYR A 164 -0.29 14.01 2.40
N GLU A 165 -0.02 15.21 2.90
CA GLU A 165 1.01 15.48 3.89
C GLU A 165 0.34 15.87 5.22
N LEU A 166 0.75 15.21 6.30
CA LEU A 166 0.34 15.58 7.65
C LEU A 166 1.21 16.74 8.13
N ASN A 167 0.61 17.82 8.62
CA ASN A 167 1.38 18.98 9.09
C ASN A 167 2.33 18.61 10.25
N ARG A 168 3.52 19.24 10.28
CA ARG A 168 4.36 19.21 11.50
C ARG A 168 3.62 20.03 12.58
N PRO A 169 3.68 19.63 13.86
CA PRO A 169 3.18 20.46 14.95
C PRO A 169 3.87 21.84 14.98
#